data_AF-A0A3D0TQX7-F1
#
_entry.id   AF-A0A3D0TQX7-F1
#
_cell.length_a   1.000
_cell.length_b   1.000
_cell.length_c   1.000
_cell.angle_alpha   90.00
_cell.angle_beta   90.00
_cell.angle_gamma   90.00
#
_symmetry.space_group_name_H-M   'P 1'
#
loop_
_entity.id
_entity.type
_entity.pdbx_description
1 polymer ?
#
loop_
_entity_poly.entity_id
_entity_poly.type
_entity_poly.pdbx_seq_one_letter_code
_entity_poly.pdbx_strand_id
1 'polypeptide(L)'
;MDDIKWFFMFLVVMGALWFIGLSAGSGRPAKTATTTTAARVVSPPPAPSKSPTRQPAMGSRNVGETTSGLPQGYVISETILPAPLDPSVSYLSGKLFITSVRRDVRAGQEYVVVQASSKNTYDIPITGLMLKSKVTTLEGKIPKGWSFPSPTNQGEGEVVMLRPGERAYVISGRSPNGQSFQQNTCTGYFEQGMNFTPPLPLQCPRPIDEPRPTAPNTLSDTCLDYLKQLPRCQVPPFTVPTKLRADGNCQAFLFNKINYNQCVTNHRNERGFFKGEWHLYLNRNTRLWESKREIIELLDENGRVVDRETLR
;
A
#
# COMPACT_ATOMS: atom_id res chain seq x y z
N MET A 1 -25.87 -46.29 -15.01
CA MET A 1 -24.47 -46.76 -15.22
C MET A 1 -23.95 -46.43 -16.63
N ASP A 2 -24.67 -45.65 -17.45
CA ASP A 2 -24.25 -45.35 -18.82
C ASP A 2 -23.66 -43.93 -18.99
N ASP A 3 -23.87 -43.01 -18.05
CA ASP A 3 -23.24 -41.67 -18.10
C ASP A 3 -21.73 -41.68 -17.82
N ILE A 4 -21.24 -42.65 -17.05
CA ILE A 4 -19.81 -42.75 -16.74
C ILE A 4 -19.00 -43.21 -17.96
N LYS A 5 -19.62 -43.97 -18.89
CA LYS A 5 -18.95 -44.44 -20.11
C LYS A 5 -18.69 -43.30 -21.08
N TRP A 6 -19.60 -42.33 -21.16
CA TRP A 6 -19.42 -41.13 -21.99
C TRP A 6 -18.32 -40.21 -21.46
N PHE A 7 -18.20 -40.09 -20.14
CA PHE A 7 -17.17 -39.27 -19.50
C PHE A 7 -15.76 -39.84 -19.73
N PHE A 8 -15.58 -41.17 -19.64
CA PHE A 8 -14.29 -41.80 -19.93
C PHE A 8 -13.92 -41.76 -21.42
N MET A 9 -14.90 -41.85 -22.33
CA MET A 9 -14.64 -41.77 -23.77
C MET A 9 -14.16 -40.36 -24.18
N PHE A 10 -14.69 -39.31 -23.55
CA PHE A 10 -14.26 -37.93 -23.77
C PHE A 10 -12.82 -37.66 -23.27
N LEU A 11 -12.43 -38.25 -22.14
CA LEU A 11 -11.07 -38.13 -21.60
C LEU A 11 -10.00 -38.82 -22.46
N VAL A 12 -10.34 -39.96 -23.09
CA VAL A 12 -9.42 -40.68 -23.99
C VAL A 12 -9.17 -39.89 -25.29
N VAL A 13 -10.21 -39.25 -25.84
CA VAL A 13 -10.08 -38.42 -27.05
C VAL A 13 -9.24 -37.17 -26.79
N MET A 14 -9.43 -36.51 -25.64
CA MET A 14 -8.65 -35.33 -25.27
C MET A 14 -7.18 -35.66 -24.93
N GLY A 15 -6.91 -36.86 -24.37
CA GLY A 15 -5.55 -37.34 -24.14
C GLY A 15 -4.79 -37.66 -25.43
N ALA A 16 -5.47 -38.20 -26.44
CA ALA A 16 -4.86 -38.49 -27.75
C ALA A 16 -4.49 -37.23 -28.53
N LEU A 17 -5.20 -36.11 -28.34
CA LEU A 17 -4.93 -34.83 -29.01
C LEU A 17 -3.74 -34.05 -28.42
N TRP A 18 -3.29 -34.39 -27.21
CA TRP A 18 -2.09 -33.79 -26.61
C TRP A 18 -0.79 -34.46 -27.10
N PHE A 19 -0.84 -35.71 -27.56
CA PHE A 19 0.34 -36.48 -27.94
C PHE A 19 0.80 -36.31 -29.39
N ILE A 20 0.02 -35.63 -30.24
CA ILE A 20 0.34 -35.42 -31.66
C ILE A 20 1.02 -34.05 -31.91
N GLY A 21 1.21 -33.23 -30.87
CA GLY A 21 1.82 -31.90 -30.96
C GLY A 21 3.33 -31.81 -30.68
N LEU A 22 4.02 -32.93 -30.41
CA LEU A 22 5.45 -32.96 -30.08
C LEU A 22 6.27 -33.77 -31.11
N SER A 23 6.41 -33.25 -32.33
CA SER A 23 7.57 -33.57 -33.18
C SER A 23 7.75 -32.57 -34.32
N ALA A 24 8.68 -31.62 -34.13
CA ALA A 24 9.54 -31.09 -35.18
C ALA A 24 10.49 -30.05 -34.58
N GLY A 25 11.65 -30.52 -34.11
CA GLY A 25 12.81 -29.65 -33.93
C GLY A 25 13.54 -29.47 -35.26
N SER A 26 13.91 -28.23 -35.58
CA SER A 26 15.02 -27.94 -36.48
C SER A 26 15.78 -26.72 -35.94
N GLY A 27 17.10 -26.84 -35.88
CA GLY A 27 17.98 -25.93 -35.15
C GLY A 27 18.68 -24.89 -36.02
N ARG A 28 18.97 -23.75 -35.37
CA ARG A 28 20.12 -22.80 -35.49
C ARG A 28 20.39 -22.13 -36.86
N PRO A 29 21.08 -20.97 -36.93
CA PRO A 29 21.83 -20.28 -35.86
C PRO A 29 21.44 -18.80 -35.63
N ALA A 30 21.66 -18.35 -34.40
CA ALA A 30 21.72 -16.93 -34.06
C ALA A 30 23.03 -16.33 -34.62
N LYS A 31 22.92 -15.26 -35.41
CA LYS A 31 24.06 -14.47 -35.86
C LYS A 31 24.55 -13.59 -34.71
N THR A 32 25.80 -13.80 -34.35
CA THR A 32 26.63 -12.93 -33.50
C THR A 32 26.70 -11.54 -34.12
N ALA A 33 26.13 -10.53 -33.46
CA ALA A 33 26.42 -9.13 -33.71
C ALA A 33 27.28 -8.61 -32.54
N THR A 34 28.58 -8.64 -32.74
CA THR A 34 29.57 -8.00 -31.87
C THR A 34 29.42 -6.50 -32.03
N THR A 35 28.79 -5.83 -31.06
CA THR A 35 28.89 -4.37 -30.91
C THR A 35 29.67 -4.08 -29.64
N THR A 36 30.97 -3.88 -29.83
CA THR A 36 31.89 -3.29 -28.86
C THR A 36 31.37 -1.92 -28.45
N THR A 37 30.86 -1.80 -27.22
CA THR A 37 30.64 -0.50 -26.59
C THR A 37 31.46 -0.47 -25.32
N ALA A 38 32.52 0.33 -25.35
CA ALA A 38 33.46 0.53 -24.26
C ALA A 38 32.75 1.08 -23.02
N ALA A 39 32.87 0.37 -21.89
CA ALA A 39 32.50 0.87 -20.58
C ALA A 39 33.46 1.99 -20.18
N ARG A 40 32.97 3.24 -20.15
CA ARG A 40 33.69 4.38 -19.59
C ARG A 40 33.56 4.33 -18.08
N VAL A 41 34.59 3.79 -17.43
CA VAL A 41 34.81 3.88 -15.99
C VAL A 41 35.05 5.35 -15.63
N VAL A 42 34.18 5.92 -14.79
CA VAL A 42 34.37 7.24 -14.19
C VAL A 42 34.98 7.02 -12.81
N SER A 43 36.25 7.34 -12.67
CA SER A 43 36.98 7.37 -11.40
C SER A 43 36.64 8.66 -10.62
N PRO A 44 36.52 8.60 -9.28
CA PRO A 44 36.36 9.80 -8.45
C PRO A 44 37.68 10.59 -8.33
N PRO A 45 37.61 11.93 -8.14
CA PRO A 45 38.80 12.78 -8.04
C PRO A 45 39.57 12.58 -6.71
N PRO A 46 40.90 12.80 -6.71
CA PRO A 46 41.75 12.55 -5.55
C PRO A 46 41.67 13.65 -4.49
N ALA A 47 41.80 13.25 -3.23
CA ALA A 47 41.93 14.14 -2.07
C ALA A 47 43.31 14.82 -2.02
N PRO A 48 43.41 16.10 -1.64
CA PRO A 48 44.71 16.76 -1.48
C PRO A 48 45.37 16.45 -0.12
N SER A 49 46.66 16.11 -0.23
CA SER A 49 47.64 15.81 0.81
C SER A 49 48.14 17.06 1.56
N LYS A 50 48.72 16.85 2.75
CA LYS A 50 49.19 17.85 3.73
C LYS A 50 50.64 18.34 3.47
N SER A 51 50.89 19.62 3.88
CA SER A 51 52.15 20.24 4.41
C SER A 51 53.36 20.42 3.46
N PRO A 52 54.34 21.37 3.68
CA PRO A 52 54.93 21.78 4.98
C PRO A 52 55.38 23.28 5.22
N THR A 53 55.48 23.61 6.52
CA THR A 53 56.51 24.37 7.32
C THR A 53 57.34 25.54 6.74
N ARG A 54 57.37 26.72 7.42
CA ARG A 54 58.53 27.28 8.21
C ARG A 54 58.26 28.63 8.91
N GLN A 55 58.86 28.82 10.09
CA GLN A 55 58.79 29.96 11.06
C GLN A 55 59.62 31.21 10.64
N PRO A 56 59.62 32.34 11.41
CA PRO A 56 60.51 32.46 12.59
C PRO A 56 59.99 33.28 13.82
N ALA A 57 60.38 32.83 15.02
CA ALA A 57 61.06 33.56 16.14
C ALA A 57 60.42 34.82 16.76
N MET A 58 60.70 35.27 17.99
CA MET A 58 61.22 34.79 19.28
C MET A 58 61.15 36.07 20.16
N GLY A 59 60.63 36.03 21.39
CA GLY A 59 60.54 37.23 22.23
C GLY A 59 60.02 36.95 23.64
N SER A 60 60.96 36.86 24.58
CA SER A 60 60.86 36.51 26.00
C SER A 60 60.14 37.54 26.88
N ARG A 61 59.43 37.10 27.95
CA ARG A 61 59.60 37.62 29.32
C ARG A 61 58.87 36.79 30.39
N ASN A 62 59.40 36.94 31.60
CA ASN A 62 59.40 36.04 32.76
C ASN A 62 58.32 36.35 33.81
N VAL A 63 58.02 35.31 34.61
CA VAL A 63 57.73 35.28 36.06
C VAL A 63 56.39 35.81 36.56
N GLY A 64 55.72 34.97 37.37
CA GLY A 64 54.60 35.34 38.22
C GLY A 64 53.94 34.12 38.86
N GLU A 65 54.59 33.54 39.86
CA GLU A 65 54.03 32.54 40.78
C GLU A 65 52.93 33.20 41.61
N THR A 66 51.71 32.64 41.61
CA THR A 66 50.71 32.96 42.62
C THR A 66 49.80 31.75 42.86
N THR A 67 50.08 31.10 43.97
CA THR A 67 49.19 30.18 44.67
C THR A 67 47.85 30.87 44.97
N SER A 68 46.75 30.34 44.45
CA SER A 68 45.38 30.74 44.82
C SER A 68 44.52 29.48 44.88
N GLY A 69 43.96 29.23 46.05
CA GLY A 69 43.30 27.97 46.41
C GLY A 69 42.09 27.59 45.55
N LEU A 70 41.89 26.28 45.44
CA LEU A 70 40.65 25.68 44.93
C LEU A 70 39.48 26.06 45.86
N PRO A 71 38.39 26.65 45.36
CA PRO A 71 37.16 26.68 46.12
C PRO A 71 36.59 25.26 46.17
N GLN A 72 36.53 24.69 47.37
CA GLN A 72 35.64 23.58 47.68
C GLN A 72 34.20 24.01 47.43
N GLY A 73 33.46 23.20 46.68
CA GLY A 73 32.02 23.32 46.55
C GLY A 73 31.54 23.74 45.17
N TYR A 74 31.85 22.95 44.14
CA TYR A 74 30.91 22.81 43.02
C TYR A 74 30.19 21.49 43.20
N VAL A 75 29.03 21.54 43.86
CA VAL A 75 28.06 20.45 43.75
C VAL A 75 27.64 20.48 42.29
N ILE A 76 28.10 19.51 41.51
CA ILE A 76 27.53 19.24 40.19
C ILE A 76 26.09 18.85 40.51
N SER A 77 25.16 19.79 40.38
CA SER A 77 23.74 19.48 40.41
C SER A 77 23.58 18.40 39.37
N GLU A 78 23.23 17.20 39.84
CA GLU A 78 23.01 16.01 39.05
C GLU A 78 22.01 16.44 37.97
N THR A 79 22.58 16.75 36.81
CA THR A 79 21.86 17.31 35.69
C THR A 79 20.86 16.24 35.36
N ILE A 80 19.58 16.58 35.47
CA ILE A 80 18.42 15.73 35.21
C ILE A 80 18.73 14.90 33.96
N LEU A 81 19.27 13.70 34.18
CA LEU A 81 19.48 12.74 33.11
C LEU A 81 18.06 12.41 32.66
N PRO A 82 17.73 12.59 31.37
CA PRO A 82 16.43 12.17 30.90
C PRO A 82 16.25 10.71 31.32
N ALA A 83 15.13 10.41 31.99
CA ALA A 83 14.83 9.08 32.46
C ALA A 83 15.13 8.07 31.35
N PRO A 84 15.74 6.91 31.64
CA PRO A 84 16.05 5.92 30.63
C PRO A 84 14.79 5.63 29.81
N LEU A 85 14.86 5.80 28.49
CA LEU A 85 13.76 5.42 27.60
C LEU A 85 13.44 3.96 27.88
N ASP A 86 12.19 3.68 28.28
CA ASP A 86 11.73 2.32 28.55
C ASP A 86 11.99 1.46 27.30
N PRO A 87 12.86 0.42 27.40
CA PRO A 87 13.24 -0.38 26.24
C PRO A 87 12.06 -1.17 25.65
N SER A 88 10.95 -1.31 26.40
CA SER A 88 9.73 -1.94 25.93
C SER A 88 8.85 -1.02 25.07
N VAL A 89 9.15 0.28 25.02
CA VAL A 89 8.39 1.28 24.26
C VAL A 89 9.07 1.57 22.92
N SER A 90 8.28 1.54 21.84
CA SER A 90 8.77 1.83 20.50
C SER A 90 8.99 3.33 20.30
N TYR A 91 9.96 3.68 19.45
CA TYR A 91 10.16 5.05 18.95
C TYR A 91 8.96 5.59 18.14
N LEU A 92 8.06 4.69 17.71
CA LEU A 92 6.80 5.02 17.05
C LEU A 92 5.68 5.40 18.02
N SER A 93 5.90 5.24 19.34
CA SER A 93 4.93 5.65 20.34
C SER A 93 4.65 7.16 20.25
N GLY A 94 3.38 7.54 20.29
CA GLY A 94 2.94 8.92 20.06
C GLY A 94 2.90 9.36 18.59
N LYS A 95 3.38 8.53 17.65
CA LYS A 95 3.34 8.79 16.20
C LYS A 95 2.25 7.99 15.49
N LEU A 96 1.92 6.82 16.00
CA LEU A 96 0.83 5.94 15.54
C LEU A 96 -0.07 5.57 16.70
N PHE A 97 -1.37 5.45 16.43
CA PHE A 97 -2.37 5.12 17.44
C PHE A 97 -3.38 4.10 16.91
N ILE A 98 -3.87 3.23 17.79
CA ILE A 98 -5.11 2.49 17.58
C ILE A 98 -6.26 3.43 17.98
N THR A 99 -7.03 3.89 17.00
CA THR A 99 -8.09 4.89 17.25
C THR A 99 -9.48 4.28 17.31
N SER A 100 -9.65 3.06 16.80
CA SER A 100 -10.93 2.36 16.82
C SER A 100 -10.72 0.86 16.65
N VAL A 101 -11.61 0.08 17.26
CA VAL A 101 -11.63 -1.37 17.12
C VAL A 101 -13.05 -1.83 16.82
N ARG A 102 -13.23 -2.50 15.67
CA ARG A 102 -14.46 -3.20 15.34
C ARG A 102 -14.30 -4.68 15.68
N ARG A 103 -15.28 -5.19 16.43
CA ARG A 103 -15.37 -6.58 16.87
C ARG A 103 -16.44 -7.30 16.06
N ASP A 104 -16.13 -8.50 15.58
CA ASP A 104 -17.10 -9.41 14.97
C ASP A 104 -16.56 -10.85 15.11
N VAL A 105 -17.45 -11.83 15.04
CA VAL A 105 -17.04 -13.25 15.02
C VAL A 105 -16.45 -13.65 13.67
N ARG A 106 -16.81 -12.93 12.60
CA ARG A 106 -16.29 -13.13 11.25
C ARG A 106 -15.02 -12.29 11.07
N ALA A 107 -13.92 -12.95 10.72
CA ALA A 107 -12.63 -12.29 10.52
C ALA A 107 -12.69 -11.13 9.52
N GLY A 108 -13.44 -11.26 8.42
CA GLY A 108 -13.60 -10.20 7.42
C GLY A 108 -14.42 -8.98 7.88
N GLN A 109 -14.98 -9.02 9.09
CA GLN A 109 -15.77 -7.93 9.68
C GLN A 109 -15.12 -7.35 10.95
N GLU A 110 -14.01 -7.94 11.38
CA GLU A 110 -13.18 -7.51 12.50
C GLU A 110 -12.00 -6.70 11.96
N TYR A 111 -11.76 -5.51 12.52
CA TYR A 111 -10.62 -4.69 12.16
C TYR A 111 -10.24 -3.73 13.28
N VAL A 112 -9.00 -3.24 13.25
CA VAL A 112 -8.58 -2.03 13.98
C VAL A 112 -8.32 -0.89 13.00
N VAL A 113 -8.46 0.33 13.48
CA VAL A 113 -8.02 1.53 12.76
C VAL A 113 -6.72 1.98 13.38
N VAL A 114 -5.65 1.91 12.59
CA VAL A 114 -4.34 2.48 12.92
C VAL A 114 -4.24 3.84 12.25
N GLN A 115 -3.95 4.89 13.01
CA GLN A 115 -3.88 6.26 12.49
C GLN A 115 -2.52 6.90 12.82
N ALA A 116 -1.96 7.59 11.83
CA ALA A 116 -0.79 8.43 12.05
C ALA A 116 -1.20 9.76 12.69
N SER A 117 -0.45 10.18 13.70
CA SER A 117 -0.60 11.50 14.33
C SER A 117 -0.57 12.59 13.27
N SER A 118 -1.53 13.52 13.32
CA SER A 118 -1.52 14.72 12.48
C SER A 118 -0.34 15.66 12.80
N LYS A 119 0.32 15.46 13.95
CA LYS A 119 1.52 16.20 14.37
C LYS A 119 2.82 15.62 13.80
N ASN A 120 2.76 14.48 13.11
CA ASN A 120 3.95 13.92 12.46
C ASN A 120 4.44 14.89 11.37
N THR A 121 5.75 14.95 11.18
CA THR A 121 6.39 15.80 10.15
C THR A 121 6.83 15.01 8.92
N TYR A 122 6.68 13.69 8.95
CA TYR A 122 7.04 12.75 7.89
C TYR A 122 6.12 11.53 7.90
N ASP A 123 6.11 10.81 6.80
CA ASP A 123 5.31 9.60 6.62
C ASP A 123 5.85 8.45 7.47
N ILE A 124 4.96 7.67 8.07
CA ILE A 124 5.33 6.56 8.96
C ILE A 124 5.06 5.23 8.27
N PRO A 125 6.07 4.34 8.14
CA PRO A 125 5.85 2.98 7.66
C PRO A 125 5.05 2.18 8.68
N ILE A 126 4.04 1.46 8.20
CA ILE A 126 3.24 0.55 9.04
C ILE A 126 3.31 -0.91 8.60
N THR A 127 3.77 -1.19 7.38
CA THR A 127 4.02 -2.57 6.95
C THR A 127 5.02 -3.21 7.90
N GLY A 128 4.69 -4.42 8.34
CA GLY A 128 5.54 -5.21 9.20
C GLY A 128 5.33 -5.03 10.70
N LEU A 129 4.63 -3.97 11.12
CA LEU A 129 4.13 -3.86 12.49
C LEU A 129 3.18 -5.02 12.80
N MET A 130 3.11 -5.42 14.06
CA MET A 130 2.33 -6.57 14.51
C MET A 130 1.14 -6.10 15.33
N LEU A 131 -0.04 -6.61 15.01
CA LEU A 131 -1.19 -6.56 15.92
C LEU A 131 -1.24 -7.84 16.72
N LYS A 132 -1.37 -7.74 18.04
CA LYS A 132 -1.39 -8.89 18.95
C LYS A 132 -2.50 -8.75 19.98
N SER A 133 -3.29 -9.81 20.13
CA SER A 133 -4.20 -9.96 21.27
C SER A 133 -3.43 -10.50 22.47
N LYS A 134 -3.61 -9.90 23.65
CA LYS A 134 -3.03 -10.41 24.89
C LYS A 134 -3.81 -11.57 25.47
N VAL A 135 -5.07 -11.70 25.10
CA VAL A 135 -5.95 -12.74 25.62
C VAL A 135 -5.84 -14.01 24.79
N THR A 136 -6.04 -13.90 23.46
CA THR A 136 -5.99 -15.05 22.56
C THR A 136 -4.57 -15.42 22.18
N THR A 137 -3.60 -14.52 22.41
CA THR A 137 -2.20 -14.61 21.95
C THR A 137 -2.02 -14.60 20.43
N LEU A 138 -3.12 -14.50 19.67
CA LEU A 138 -3.08 -14.43 18.21
C LEU A 138 -2.50 -13.10 17.75
N GLU A 139 -1.76 -13.17 16.66
CA GLU A 139 -1.11 -12.02 16.06
C GLU A 139 -1.24 -12.00 14.54
N GLY A 140 -1.01 -10.82 13.96
CA GLY A 140 -1.08 -10.58 12.53
C GLY A 140 -0.18 -9.43 12.12
N LYS A 141 0.71 -9.71 11.17
CA LYS A 141 1.66 -8.74 10.62
C LYS A 141 0.97 -7.89 9.56
N ILE A 142 1.04 -6.57 9.69
CA ILE A 142 0.47 -5.65 8.71
C ILE A 142 1.15 -5.88 7.35
N PRO A 143 0.39 -6.21 6.29
CA PRO A 143 0.96 -6.56 5.00
C PRO A 143 1.43 -5.33 4.21
N LYS A 144 2.02 -5.58 3.05
CA LYS A 144 2.14 -4.61 1.97
C LYS A 144 0.78 -4.36 1.31
N GLY A 145 0.70 -3.35 0.45
CA GLY A 145 -0.53 -3.02 -0.27
C GLY A 145 -0.27 -2.32 -1.60
N TRP A 146 -1.32 -2.17 -2.40
CA TRP A 146 -1.25 -1.51 -3.70
C TRP A 146 -1.91 -0.12 -3.66
N SER A 147 -1.17 0.93 -4.01
CA SER A 147 -1.79 2.26 -4.23
C SER A 147 -2.76 2.26 -5.40
N PHE A 148 -2.48 1.46 -6.42
CA PHE A 148 -3.32 1.25 -7.61
C PHE A 148 -3.69 -0.23 -7.72
N PRO A 149 -4.71 -0.70 -6.99
CA PRO A 149 -5.18 -2.09 -7.08
C PRO A 149 -5.67 -2.39 -8.50
N SER A 150 -5.27 -3.54 -9.05
CA SER A 150 -5.69 -4.05 -10.36
C SER A 150 -5.77 -5.57 -10.30
N PRO A 151 -6.73 -6.21 -11.01
CA PRO A 151 -6.76 -7.66 -11.17
C PRO A 151 -5.46 -8.25 -11.75
N THR A 152 -4.68 -7.42 -12.47
CA THR A 152 -3.41 -7.84 -13.09
C THR A 152 -2.19 -7.71 -12.17
N ASN A 153 -2.35 -7.13 -10.98
CA ASN A 153 -1.23 -6.97 -10.05
C ASN A 153 -0.72 -8.34 -9.60
N GLN A 154 0.60 -8.52 -9.63
CA GLN A 154 1.29 -9.73 -9.18
C GLN A 154 2.16 -9.42 -7.96
N GLY A 155 2.18 -10.34 -6.99
CA GLY A 155 2.93 -10.17 -5.74
C GLY A 155 2.17 -9.39 -4.66
N GLU A 156 2.92 -8.81 -3.72
CA GLU A 156 2.36 -8.30 -2.46
C GLU A 156 2.15 -6.77 -2.42
N GLY A 157 2.60 -6.05 -3.44
CA GLY A 157 2.54 -4.58 -3.50
C GLY A 157 3.73 -3.90 -2.83
N GLU A 158 3.54 -2.67 -2.38
CA GLU A 158 4.55 -1.79 -1.82
C GLU A 158 4.44 -1.64 -0.30
N VAL A 159 5.47 -1.06 0.32
CA VAL A 159 5.45 -0.72 1.75
C VAL A 159 4.39 0.34 1.99
N VAL A 160 3.50 0.08 2.95
CA VAL A 160 2.44 1.00 3.31
C VAL A 160 2.99 2.06 4.24
N MET A 161 2.82 3.31 3.80
CA MET A 161 3.18 4.52 4.52
C MET A 161 1.91 5.29 4.86
N LEU A 162 1.80 5.80 6.10
CA LEU A 162 0.75 6.72 6.50
C LEU A 162 1.32 8.14 6.60
N ARG A 163 0.76 9.07 5.83
CA ARG A 163 1.06 10.50 5.98
C ARG A 163 0.42 11.04 7.27
N PRO A 164 0.85 12.21 7.77
CA PRO A 164 0.24 12.81 8.96
C PRO A 164 -1.29 12.91 8.84
N GLY A 165 -2.01 12.27 9.78
CA GLY A 165 -3.47 12.22 9.81
C GLY A 165 -4.13 11.09 9.01
N GLU A 166 -3.40 10.38 8.15
CA GLU A 166 -3.93 9.23 7.40
C GLU A 166 -4.12 8.00 8.29
N ARG A 167 -4.96 7.07 7.83
CA ARG A 167 -5.34 5.88 8.57
C ARG A 167 -5.31 4.60 7.73
N ALA A 168 -5.21 3.46 8.42
CA ALA A 168 -5.36 2.13 7.85
C ALA A 168 -6.40 1.34 8.64
N TYR A 169 -7.34 0.75 7.92
CA TYR A 169 -8.17 -0.34 8.39
C TYR A 169 -7.36 -1.64 8.26
N VAL A 170 -6.91 -2.19 9.39
CA VAL A 170 -6.22 -3.48 9.42
C VAL A 170 -7.25 -4.54 9.77
N ILE A 171 -7.67 -5.27 8.74
CA ILE A 171 -8.79 -6.21 8.75
C ILE A 171 -8.26 -7.64 8.92
N SER A 172 -8.82 -8.38 9.86
CA SER A 172 -8.36 -9.73 10.18
C SER A 172 -8.53 -10.71 9.02
N GLY A 173 -9.66 -10.58 8.30
CA GLY A 173 -10.06 -11.50 7.24
C GLY A 173 -9.31 -11.36 5.93
N ARG A 174 -9.80 -12.10 4.93
CA ARG A 174 -9.35 -12.02 3.53
C ARG A 174 -9.98 -10.83 2.82
N SER A 175 -9.24 -10.26 1.89
CA SER A 175 -9.76 -9.21 1.02
C SER A 175 -10.79 -9.76 0.02
N PRO A 176 -11.94 -9.09 -0.19
CA PRO A 176 -12.90 -9.48 -1.22
C PRO A 176 -12.30 -9.54 -2.63
N ASN A 177 -11.37 -8.63 -2.97
CA ASN A 177 -10.68 -8.61 -4.26
C ASN A 177 -9.29 -9.28 -4.22
N GLY A 178 -8.96 -9.97 -3.12
CA GLY A 178 -7.70 -10.68 -2.95
C GLY A 178 -6.48 -9.80 -2.66
N GLN A 179 -6.64 -8.48 -2.49
CA GLN A 179 -5.51 -7.55 -2.32
C GLN A 179 -5.74 -6.56 -1.17
N SER A 180 -4.65 -6.13 -0.53
CA SER A 180 -4.62 -4.93 0.32
C SER A 180 -4.38 -3.71 -0.57
N PHE A 181 -5.04 -2.59 -0.30
CA PHE A 181 -4.99 -1.44 -1.20
C PHE A 181 -5.23 -0.10 -0.52
N GLN A 182 -4.77 0.97 -1.18
CA GLN A 182 -5.08 2.34 -0.80
C GLN A 182 -6.41 2.79 -1.43
N GLN A 183 -7.27 3.40 -0.63
CA GLN A 183 -8.50 3.99 -1.11
C GLN A 183 -8.22 5.22 -1.97
N ASN A 184 -8.89 5.29 -3.11
CA ASN A 184 -8.83 6.43 -4.02
C ASN A 184 -10.23 6.77 -4.53
N THR A 185 -10.33 7.82 -5.33
CA THR A 185 -11.62 8.31 -5.85
C THR A 185 -12.36 7.26 -6.70
N CYS A 186 -11.64 6.30 -7.29
CA CYS A 186 -12.20 5.28 -8.18
C CYS A 186 -12.52 3.96 -7.46
N THR A 187 -12.05 3.72 -6.23
CA THR A 187 -12.20 2.39 -5.57
C THR A 187 -13.65 1.99 -5.31
N GLY A 188 -14.60 2.93 -5.32
CA GLY A 188 -16.02 2.61 -5.21
C GLY A 188 -16.52 1.67 -6.31
N TYR A 189 -15.86 1.60 -7.48
CA TYR A 189 -16.19 0.60 -8.50
C TYR A 189 -16.07 -0.85 -8.00
N PHE A 190 -15.26 -1.10 -6.97
CA PHE A 190 -15.10 -2.44 -6.42
C PHE A 190 -16.33 -2.92 -5.63
N GLU A 191 -17.17 -2.02 -5.12
CA GLU A 191 -18.43 -2.41 -4.45
C GLU A 191 -19.44 -3.03 -5.42
N GLN A 192 -19.19 -2.97 -6.73
CA GLN A 192 -19.99 -3.67 -7.72
C GLN A 192 -19.68 -5.17 -7.70
N GLY A 193 -20.47 -5.92 -6.93
CA GLY A 193 -20.38 -7.37 -6.85
C GLY A 193 -19.45 -7.90 -5.75
N MET A 194 -18.82 -7.02 -4.98
CA MET A 194 -18.07 -7.36 -3.77
C MET A 194 -18.55 -6.45 -2.63
N ASN A 195 -18.46 -6.93 -1.39
CA ASN A 195 -18.80 -6.14 -0.21
C ASN A 195 -17.52 -5.93 0.61
N PHE A 196 -17.12 -4.68 0.81
CA PHE A 196 -15.97 -4.36 1.65
C PHE A 196 -16.41 -4.05 3.08
N THR A 197 -15.47 -4.22 4.01
CA THR A 197 -15.66 -3.81 5.39
C THR A 197 -14.40 -3.11 5.88
N PRO A 198 -14.48 -1.82 6.27
CA PRO A 198 -15.66 -0.93 6.09
C PRO A 198 -16.08 -0.78 4.61
N PRO A 199 -17.32 -0.35 4.32
CA PRO A 199 -17.76 -0.12 2.95
C PRO A 199 -16.96 1.02 2.30
N LEU A 200 -16.64 0.86 1.02
CA LEU A 200 -15.94 1.87 0.24
C LEU A 200 -16.91 3.00 -0.17
N PRO A 201 -16.47 4.27 -0.20
CA PRO A 201 -17.31 5.37 -0.64
C PRO A 201 -17.69 5.26 -2.12
N LEU A 202 -18.98 5.37 -2.43
CA LEU A 202 -19.51 5.40 -3.80
C LEU A 202 -19.41 6.81 -4.42
N GLN A 203 -18.21 7.38 -4.42
CA GLN A 203 -17.94 8.78 -4.78
C GLN A 203 -17.13 8.96 -6.08
N CYS A 204 -17.16 7.97 -6.97
CA CYS A 204 -16.46 8.02 -8.25
C CYS A 204 -16.93 9.22 -9.10
N PRO A 205 -16.11 9.69 -10.06
CA PRO A 205 -16.53 10.70 -11.02
C PRO A 205 -17.82 10.28 -11.73
N ARG A 206 -18.63 11.26 -12.15
CA ARG A 206 -19.85 10.93 -12.88
C ARG A 206 -19.48 10.45 -14.28
N PRO A 207 -20.15 9.40 -14.80
CA PRO A 207 -19.88 8.90 -16.14
C PRO A 207 -19.96 9.97 -17.25
N ILE A 208 -20.86 10.95 -17.12
CA ILE A 208 -20.99 12.06 -18.08
C ILE A 208 -19.83 13.07 -18.04
N ASP A 209 -19.09 13.13 -16.94
CA ASP A 209 -17.95 14.05 -16.76
C ASP A 209 -16.62 13.42 -17.24
N GLU A 210 -16.63 12.13 -17.61
CA GLU A 210 -15.45 11.46 -18.14
C GLU A 210 -14.99 12.10 -19.47
N PRO A 211 -13.67 12.14 -19.74
CA PRO A 211 -13.13 12.66 -20.98
C PRO A 211 -13.79 12.07 -22.22
N ARG A 212 -14.41 12.94 -23.03
CA ARG A 212 -15.08 12.57 -24.29
C ARG A 212 -14.06 12.26 -25.40
N PRO A 213 -14.48 11.54 -26.46
CA PRO A 213 -13.66 11.39 -27.65
C PRO A 213 -13.19 12.76 -28.18
N THR A 214 -11.94 12.83 -28.65
CA THR A 214 -11.41 14.02 -29.30
C THR A 214 -12.28 14.42 -30.48
N ALA A 215 -12.46 15.73 -30.67
CA ALA A 215 -13.38 16.26 -31.68
C ALA A 215 -13.12 15.66 -33.08
N PRO A 216 -14.18 15.31 -33.84
CA PRO A 216 -15.60 15.49 -33.49
C PRO A 216 -16.11 14.47 -32.47
N ASN A 217 -17.01 14.89 -31.58
CA ASN A 217 -17.67 13.97 -30.63
C ASN A 217 -18.46 12.91 -31.41
N THR A 218 -18.10 11.65 -31.23
CA THR A 218 -18.74 10.51 -31.92
C THR A 218 -19.87 9.88 -31.11
N LEU A 219 -20.16 10.38 -29.90
CA LEU A 219 -21.23 9.89 -29.04
C LEU A 219 -22.57 10.55 -29.42
N SER A 220 -23.60 9.73 -29.59
CA SER A 220 -24.97 10.20 -29.87
C SER A 220 -25.60 10.90 -28.66
N ASP A 221 -26.62 11.72 -28.88
CA ASP A 221 -27.40 12.36 -27.81
C ASP A 221 -28.04 11.33 -26.86
N THR A 222 -28.50 10.20 -27.42
CA THR A 222 -29.05 9.09 -26.63
C THR A 222 -28.00 8.50 -25.68
N CYS A 223 -26.74 8.40 -26.14
CA CYS A 223 -25.63 7.96 -25.30
C CYS A 223 -25.34 8.95 -24.16
N LEU A 224 -25.30 10.25 -24.48
CA LEU A 224 -25.06 11.30 -23.50
C LEU A 224 -26.16 11.34 -22.43
N ASP A 225 -27.42 11.15 -22.82
CA ASP A 225 -28.53 11.07 -21.87
C ASP A 225 -28.46 9.83 -20.98
N TYR A 226 -27.99 8.70 -21.51
CA TYR A 226 -27.75 7.51 -20.71
C TYR A 226 -26.61 7.72 -19.70
N LEU A 227 -25.50 8.34 -20.11
CA LEU A 227 -24.38 8.67 -19.22
C LEU A 227 -24.78 9.60 -18.06
N LYS A 228 -25.74 10.51 -18.27
CA LYS A 228 -26.29 11.37 -17.20
C LYS A 228 -27.07 10.58 -16.16
N GLN A 229 -27.74 9.50 -16.57
CA GLN A 229 -28.59 8.67 -15.70
C GLN A 229 -27.81 7.56 -15.00
N LEU A 230 -26.64 7.19 -15.53
CA LEU A 230 -25.83 6.12 -14.97
C LEU A 230 -25.31 6.49 -13.58
N PRO A 231 -25.53 5.65 -12.56
CA PRO A 231 -25.00 5.88 -11.22
C PRO A 231 -23.47 5.95 -11.19
N ARG A 232 -22.94 6.68 -10.20
CA ARG A 232 -21.50 6.69 -9.93
C ARG A 232 -21.03 5.30 -9.51
N CYS A 233 -19.77 5.01 -9.79
CA CYS A 233 -19.12 3.75 -9.41
C CYS A 233 -19.79 2.48 -9.95
N GLN A 234 -20.54 2.59 -11.05
CA GLN A 234 -21.19 1.46 -11.67
C GLN A 234 -20.67 1.26 -13.10
N VAL A 235 -19.99 0.14 -13.30
CA VAL A 235 -19.67 -0.38 -14.62
C VAL A 235 -20.98 -0.80 -15.29
N PRO A 236 -21.30 -0.26 -16.49
CA PRO A 236 -22.47 -0.67 -17.25
C PRO A 236 -22.52 -2.19 -17.44
N PRO A 237 -23.71 -2.82 -17.35
CA PRO A 237 -23.84 -4.23 -17.65
C PRO A 237 -23.47 -4.48 -19.13
N PHE A 238 -23.02 -5.71 -19.43
CA PHE A 238 -22.70 -6.12 -20.80
C PHE A 238 -23.87 -5.93 -21.78
N THR A 239 -25.11 -5.98 -21.28
CA THR A 239 -26.33 -5.72 -22.05
C THR A 239 -26.82 -4.30 -21.84
N VAL A 240 -26.43 -3.39 -22.74
CA VAL A 240 -26.97 -2.03 -22.78
C VAL A 240 -28.45 -2.02 -23.20
N PRO A 241 -29.23 -0.98 -22.83
CA PRO A 241 -30.61 -0.80 -23.29
C PRO A 241 -30.76 -0.96 -24.80
N THR A 242 -31.88 -1.51 -25.27
CA THR A 242 -32.13 -1.81 -26.69
C THR A 242 -31.86 -0.63 -27.63
N LYS A 243 -32.18 0.59 -27.19
CA LYS A 243 -31.96 1.84 -27.94
C LYS A 243 -30.47 2.16 -28.19
N LEU A 244 -29.57 1.63 -27.37
CA LEU A 244 -28.12 1.80 -27.48
C LEU A 244 -27.42 0.60 -28.11
N ARG A 245 -28.16 -0.45 -28.51
CA ARG A 245 -27.55 -1.66 -29.07
C ARG A 245 -26.89 -1.43 -30.43
N ALA A 246 -27.44 -0.52 -31.23
CA ALA A 246 -26.91 -0.15 -32.53
C ALA A 246 -25.84 0.96 -32.47
N ASP A 247 -25.66 1.60 -31.30
CA ASP A 247 -24.67 2.67 -31.13
C ASP A 247 -23.32 2.08 -30.67
N GLY A 248 -22.53 1.63 -31.66
CA GLY A 248 -21.23 1.02 -31.42
C GLY A 248 -20.23 1.96 -30.74
N ASN A 249 -20.31 3.28 -30.99
CA ASN A 249 -19.45 4.26 -30.34
C ASN A 249 -19.80 4.40 -28.86
N CYS A 250 -21.09 4.45 -28.53
CA CYS A 250 -21.52 4.48 -27.14
C CYS A 250 -21.10 3.21 -26.39
N GLN A 251 -21.30 2.04 -26.99
CA GLN A 251 -20.86 0.78 -26.38
C GLN A 251 -19.36 0.78 -26.11
N ALA A 252 -18.56 1.12 -27.11
CA ALA A 252 -17.11 1.21 -26.95
C ALA A 252 -16.71 2.20 -25.85
N PHE A 253 -17.41 3.34 -25.75
CA PHE A 253 -17.18 4.30 -24.68
C PHE A 253 -17.52 3.73 -23.31
N LEU A 254 -18.71 3.14 -23.14
CA LEU A 254 -19.15 2.53 -21.88
C LEU A 254 -18.16 1.46 -21.39
N PHE A 255 -17.77 0.52 -22.26
CA PHE A 255 -16.87 -0.57 -21.91
C PHE A 255 -15.44 -0.09 -21.60
N ASN A 256 -14.90 0.80 -22.44
CA ASN A 256 -13.51 1.20 -22.32
C ASN A 256 -13.29 2.34 -21.33
N LYS A 257 -14.32 3.16 -21.07
CA LYS A 257 -14.19 4.39 -20.28
C LYS A 257 -14.84 4.35 -18.91
N ILE A 258 -15.94 3.62 -18.73
CA ILE A 258 -16.67 3.61 -17.46
C ILE A 258 -16.25 2.38 -16.64
N ASN A 259 -15.03 2.43 -16.11
CA ASN A 259 -14.47 1.40 -15.24
C ASN A 259 -13.36 1.96 -14.35
N TYR A 260 -12.95 1.16 -13.35
CA TYR A 260 -11.90 1.54 -12.40
C TYR A 260 -10.59 1.95 -13.10
N ASN A 261 -10.07 1.12 -14.03
CA ASN A 261 -8.76 1.35 -14.64
C ASN A 261 -8.71 2.66 -15.44
N GLN A 262 -9.77 2.95 -16.19
CA GLN A 262 -9.84 4.22 -16.91
C GLN A 262 -10.03 5.41 -15.96
N CYS A 263 -10.87 5.27 -14.92
CA CYS A 263 -11.03 6.31 -13.90
C CYS A 263 -9.67 6.67 -13.27
N VAL A 264 -8.87 5.68 -12.88
CA VAL A 264 -7.51 5.92 -12.37
C VAL A 264 -6.64 6.61 -13.42
N THR A 265 -6.70 6.15 -14.67
CA THR A 265 -5.91 6.74 -15.76
C THR A 265 -6.21 8.24 -15.92
N ASN A 266 -7.47 8.63 -15.80
CA ASN A 266 -7.94 10.00 -15.99
C ASN A 266 -7.69 10.89 -14.76
N HIS A 267 -7.88 10.35 -13.55
CA HIS A 267 -7.99 11.16 -12.34
C HIS A 267 -6.82 11.01 -11.36
N ARG A 268 -5.85 10.10 -11.58
CA ARG A 268 -4.76 9.83 -10.61
C ARG A 268 -3.93 11.06 -10.21
N ASN A 269 -3.86 12.07 -11.07
CA ASN A 269 -3.08 13.28 -10.85
C ASN A 269 -3.89 14.41 -10.21
N GLU A 270 -5.18 14.20 -9.94
CA GLU A 270 -6.03 15.22 -9.32
C GLU A 270 -5.73 15.35 -7.82
N ARG A 271 -5.87 16.57 -7.32
CA ARG A 271 -5.75 16.84 -5.89
C ARG A 271 -6.83 16.05 -5.13
N GLY A 272 -6.42 15.31 -4.12
CA GLY A 272 -7.35 14.50 -3.32
C GLY A 272 -7.80 13.21 -4.00
N PHE A 273 -7.08 12.76 -5.04
CA PHE A 273 -7.32 11.45 -5.66
C PHE A 273 -7.27 10.32 -4.63
N PHE A 274 -6.19 10.24 -3.85
CA PHE A 274 -6.07 9.36 -2.68
C PHE A 274 -6.84 9.93 -1.49
N LYS A 275 -7.53 9.06 -0.75
CA LYS A 275 -8.39 9.48 0.38
C LYS A 275 -7.70 9.43 1.74
N GLY A 276 -6.43 9.04 1.79
CA GLY A 276 -5.67 8.92 3.04
C GLY A 276 -6.11 7.72 3.89
N GLU A 277 -6.62 6.69 3.24
CA GLU A 277 -7.15 5.48 3.88
C GLU A 277 -6.60 4.25 3.19
N TRP A 278 -6.20 3.26 3.98
CA TRP A 278 -5.77 1.95 3.51
C TRP A 278 -6.70 0.85 4.00
N HIS A 279 -6.96 -0.15 3.16
CA HIS A 279 -7.63 -1.41 3.53
C HIS A 279 -6.59 -2.52 3.46
N LEU A 280 -6.15 -2.99 4.62
CA LEU A 280 -5.05 -3.96 4.76
C LEU A 280 -5.59 -5.24 5.37
N TYR A 281 -5.37 -6.37 4.69
CA TYR A 281 -5.98 -7.65 5.05
C TYR A 281 -4.94 -8.64 5.57
N LEU A 282 -5.13 -9.12 6.79
CA LEU A 282 -4.25 -10.12 7.43
C LEU A 282 -4.46 -11.54 6.88
N ASN A 283 -5.46 -11.72 6.00
CA ASN A 283 -5.75 -12.96 5.27
C ASN A 283 -6.03 -14.17 6.19
N ARG A 284 -6.63 -13.91 7.36
CA ARG A 284 -7.00 -14.97 8.32
C ARG A 284 -8.42 -15.47 8.08
N ASN A 285 -8.66 -16.70 8.51
CA ASN A 285 -10.01 -17.28 8.53
C ASN A 285 -10.70 -17.09 9.90
N THR A 286 -9.95 -16.67 10.92
CA THR A 286 -10.42 -16.47 12.29
C THR A 286 -10.14 -15.06 12.77
N ARG A 287 -10.99 -14.58 13.67
CA ARG A 287 -10.79 -13.33 14.39
C ARG A 287 -9.50 -13.34 15.22
N LEU A 288 -8.89 -12.19 15.47
CA LEU A 288 -7.70 -12.05 16.32
C LEU A 288 -8.06 -11.87 17.79
N TRP A 289 -9.13 -11.14 18.10
CA TRP A 289 -9.39 -10.72 19.48
C TRP A 289 -10.78 -11.11 19.99
N GLU A 290 -10.88 -11.14 21.32
CA GLU A 290 -12.15 -11.36 21.99
C GLU A 290 -13.05 -10.12 21.95
N SER A 291 -14.35 -10.34 22.13
CA SER A 291 -15.32 -9.23 22.07
C SER A 291 -15.29 -8.34 23.32
N LYS A 292 -14.77 -8.84 24.44
CA LYS A 292 -14.72 -8.16 25.75
C LYS A 292 -13.48 -8.59 26.53
N ARG A 293 -13.08 -7.76 27.50
CA ARG A 293 -11.91 -7.99 28.38
C ARG A 293 -10.65 -8.33 27.58
N GLU A 294 -10.35 -7.52 26.59
CA GLU A 294 -9.25 -7.74 25.66
C GLU A 294 -8.24 -6.58 25.71
N ILE A 295 -6.98 -6.88 25.43
CA ILE A 295 -5.95 -5.87 25.20
C ILE A 295 -5.30 -6.15 23.85
N ILE A 296 -5.43 -5.21 22.93
CA ILE A 296 -4.81 -5.26 21.61
C ILE A 296 -3.56 -4.39 21.65
N GLU A 297 -2.41 -4.98 21.33
CA GLU A 297 -1.14 -4.27 21.23
C GLU A 297 -0.76 -4.10 19.75
N LEU A 298 -0.34 -2.88 19.39
CA LEU A 298 0.40 -2.60 18.17
C LEU A 298 1.88 -2.59 18.52
N LEU A 299 2.65 -3.48 17.90
CA LEU A 299 4.07 -3.69 18.20
C LEU A 299 4.93 -3.37 16.97
N ASP A 300 6.14 -2.87 17.22
CA ASP A 300 7.16 -2.72 16.18
C ASP A 300 7.85 -4.04 15.83
N GLU A 301 8.74 -4.01 14.84
CA GLU A 301 9.45 -5.20 14.36
C GLU A 301 10.34 -5.87 15.42
N ASN A 302 10.69 -5.15 16.49
CA ASN A 302 11.47 -5.66 17.61
C ASN A 302 10.57 -6.11 18.79
N GLY A 303 9.24 -6.08 18.61
CA GLY A 303 8.27 -6.44 19.64
C GLY A 303 8.03 -5.36 20.71
N ARG A 304 8.49 -4.12 20.47
CA ARG A 304 8.25 -3.01 21.41
C ARG A 304 6.88 -2.39 21.16
N VAL A 305 6.23 -1.94 22.22
CA VAL A 305 4.87 -1.39 22.17
C VAL A 305 4.87 -0.03 21.49
N VAL A 306 4.13 0.09 20.39
CA VAL A 306 3.82 1.35 19.73
C VAL A 306 2.62 2.00 20.41
N ASP A 307 1.53 1.25 20.52
CA ASP A 307 0.29 1.66 21.18
C ASP A 307 -0.50 0.43 21.67
N ARG A 308 -1.49 0.66 22.54
CA ARG A 308 -2.39 -0.40 23.03
C ARG A 308 -3.81 0.11 23.22
N GLU A 309 -4.78 -0.75 22.96
CA GLU A 309 -6.20 -0.48 23.21
C GLU A 309 -6.79 -1.55 24.13
N THR A 310 -7.51 -1.11 25.17
CA THR A 310 -8.16 -2.02 26.14
C THR A 310 -9.67 -2.04 25.94
N LEU A 311 -10.20 -3.18 25.53
CA LEU A 311 -11.62 -3.40 25.33
C LEU A 311 -12.23 -3.97 26.61
N ARG A 312 -13.16 -3.22 27.21
CA ARG A 312 -13.92 -3.65 28.38
C ARG A 312 -15.07 -4.58 27.99
#